data_AF-A0A2T6D261-F1
#
_entry.id   AF-A0A2T6D261-F1
#
_cell.length_a   1.000
_cell.length_b   1.000
_cell.length_c   1.000
_cell.angle_alpha   90.00
_cell.angle_beta   90.00
_cell.angle_gamma   90.00
#
_symmetry.space_group_name_H-M   'P 1'
#
loop_
_entity.id
_entity.type
_entity.pdbx_description
1 polymer ?
#
loop_
_entity_poly.entity_id
_entity_poly.type
_entity_poly.pdbx_seq_one_letter_code
_entity_poly.pdbx_strand_id
1 'polypeptide(L)'
;MKLAARALLLLTSILLLGYYLPAGFWLVAARRDRAPVVFYSCVENRFLFSRATLDGVRYADAAGRSYDRDEFERLLPLTNWAQLTKDGRMPKVIQGTPVTLEAVRRAQFSLRLTPDALDTPQVRLFPLLEAESGRARLELPSDFLRLGATVEFLDPKTNTVLTDKSARFAAAFATVGFQFPVHFAANNPTNRKPYDEGAYLVDAAQTVFHLRQVRGKPELHRVVDLAAPEQRARWTDLRIRHLLVQEIDSREIHSLIVERNGAVTLDVGPAHRLVTLPLQHYVPAAAEVTIRGNLLHRLVVVRSDDWLEAIVLDRNYALVDRHEERLTPRDATSAGRLARLVFPFSWTLTDASSGYLGFHLHLGSPWAFALNGVLLVGWLAWRFLRRERSPGARRDWLAAGGVAVTGVFGVLAAILVDR
;
A
#
# COMPACT_ATOMS: atom_id res chain seq x y z
N MET A 1 -40.73 1.78 -26.90
CA MET A 1 -40.38 1.55 -25.47
C MET A 1 -41.23 2.39 -24.53
N LYS A 2 -41.64 1.83 -23.38
CA LYS A 2 -42.24 2.61 -22.28
C LYS A 2 -41.23 3.64 -21.76
N LEU A 3 -41.69 4.82 -21.32
CA LEU A 3 -40.83 5.92 -20.83
C LEU A 3 -39.86 5.44 -19.73
N ALA A 4 -40.35 4.60 -18.81
CA ALA A 4 -39.56 4.01 -17.73
C ALA A 4 -38.42 3.12 -18.24
N ALA A 5 -38.68 2.28 -19.26
CA ALA A 5 -37.64 1.42 -19.86
C ALA A 5 -36.55 2.26 -20.53
N ARG A 6 -36.92 3.38 -21.18
CA ARG A 6 -35.96 4.30 -21.80
C ARG A 6 -35.12 5.05 -20.78
N ALA A 7 -35.76 5.55 -19.72
CA ALA A 7 -35.05 6.18 -18.62
C ALA A 7 -34.05 5.22 -17.96
N LEU A 8 -34.44 3.96 -17.76
CA LEU A 8 -33.57 2.92 -17.23
C LEU A 8 -32.38 2.65 -18.17
N LEU A 9 -32.62 2.44 -19.47
CA LEU A 9 -31.53 2.21 -20.43
C LEU A 9 -30.58 3.40 -20.54
N LEU A 10 -31.09 4.64 -20.51
CA LEU A 10 -30.26 5.83 -20.48
C LEU A 10 -29.40 5.88 -19.21
N LEU A 11 -30.00 5.68 -18.04
CA LEU A 11 -29.29 5.67 -16.77
C LEU A 11 -28.20 4.58 -16.74
N THR A 12 -28.54 3.35 -17.12
CA THR A 12 -27.59 2.24 -17.17
C THR A 12 -26.46 2.51 -18.17
N SER A 13 -26.78 3.05 -19.36
CA SER A 13 -25.76 3.40 -20.36
C SER A 13 -24.82 4.48 -19.85
N ILE A 14 -25.36 5.53 -19.21
CA ILE A 14 -24.57 6.61 -18.60
C ILE A 14 -23.65 6.05 -17.50
N LEU A 15 -24.16 5.17 -16.64
CA LEU A 15 -23.35 4.54 -15.59
C LEU A 15 -22.24 3.68 -16.20
N LEU A 16 -22.55 2.83 -17.19
CA LEU A 16 -21.53 2.02 -17.86
C LEU A 16 -20.48 2.89 -18.55
N LEU A 17 -20.89 3.94 -19.25
CA LEU A 17 -19.97 4.88 -19.90
C LEU A 17 -19.11 5.64 -18.90
N GLY A 18 -19.67 6.08 -17.76
CA GLY A 18 -18.95 6.74 -16.68
C GLY A 18 -17.88 5.87 -16.02
N TYR A 19 -17.95 4.55 -16.18
CA TYR A 19 -16.92 3.61 -15.75
C TYR A 19 -15.94 3.29 -16.89
N TYR A 20 -16.45 2.75 -17.99
CA TYR A 20 -15.64 2.17 -19.05
C TYR A 20 -14.97 3.21 -19.95
N LEU A 21 -15.59 4.36 -20.21
CA LEU A 21 -15.02 5.35 -21.12
C LEU A 21 -13.79 6.04 -20.52
N PRO A 22 -13.81 6.52 -19.25
CA PRO A 22 -12.59 6.97 -18.59
C PRO A 22 -11.55 5.86 -18.47
N ALA A 23 -11.95 4.64 -18.07
CA ALA A 23 -11.01 3.52 -17.94
C ALA A 23 -10.29 3.20 -19.27
N GLY A 24 -11.04 3.13 -20.37
CA GLY A 24 -10.51 2.91 -21.72
C GLY A 24 -9.66 4.07 -22.22
N PHE A 25 -10.06 5.32 -21.96
CA PHE A 25 -9.24 6.49 -22.25
C PHE A 25 -7.86 6.37 -21.62
N TRP A 26 -7.83 6.02 -20.33
CA TRP A 26 -6.57 5.88 -19.61
C TRP A 26 -5.76 4.66 -20.02
N LEU A 27 -6.37 3.59 -20.51
CA LEU A 27 -5.64 2.47 -21.09
C LEU A 27 -4.80 2.90 -22.31
N VAL A 28 -5.34 3.80 -23.14
CA VAL A 28 -4.68 4.27 -24.36
C VAL A 28 -3.79 5.49 -24.10
N ALA A 29 -4.27 6.43 -23.28
CA ALA A 29 -3.62 7.71 -23.03
C ALA A 29 -2.58 7.67 -21.91
N ALA A 30 -2.46 6.56 -21.15
CA ALA A 30 -1.45 6.40 -20.11
C ALA A 30 -0.03 6.25 -20.69
N ARG A 31 0.48 7.34 -21.24
CA ARG A 31 1.93 7.62 -21.27
C ARG A 31 2.31 7.98 -19.85
N ARG A 32 2.41 6.98 -18.99
CA ARG A 32 2.76 7.19 -17.58
C ARG A 32 4.27 7.29 -17.50
N ASP A 33 4.78 8.48 -17.19
CA ASP A 33 6.11 8.59 -16.59
C ASP A 33 6.00 7.93 -15.22
N ARG A 34 6.21 6.61 -15.19
CA ARG A 34 6.20 5.86 -13.94
C ARG A 34 7.35 6.38 -13.11
N ALA A 35 7.10 6.60 -11.81
CA ALA A 35 8.16 6.90 -10.86
C ALA A 35 9.32 5.90 -11.07
N PRO A 36 10.57 6.37 -11.14
CA PRO A 36 11.71 5.49 -11.30
C PRO A 36 11.77 4.47 -10.17
N VAL A 37 12.29 3.28 -10.48
CA VAL A 37 12.75 2.38 -9.42
C VAL A 37 14.09 2.91 -8.94
N VAL A 38 14.14 3.30 -7.66
CA VAL A 38 15.35 3.84 -7.03
C VAL A 38 16.23 2.72 -6.51
N PHE A 39 17.53 2.87 -6.63
CA PHE A 39 18.56 2.02 -6.04
C PHE A 39 19.67 2.90 -5.47
N TYR A 40 20.52 2.31 -4.64
CA TYR A 40 21.71 2.97 -4.13
C TYR A 40 22.94 2.11 -4.38
N SER A 41 23.93 2.66 -5.08
CA SER A 41 25.19 1.98 -5.32
C SER A 41 26.04 2.01 -4.08
N CYS A 42 26.34 0.82 -3.53
CA CYS A 42 27.35 0.67 -2.48
C CYS A 42 28.80 0.74 -3.02
N VAL A 43 28.97 0.75 -4.35
CA VAL A 43 30.29 0.88 -5.00
C VAL A 43 30.64 2.35 -5.16
N GLU A 44 29.69 3.16 -5.64
CA GLU A 44 29.92 4.57 -5.97
C GLU A 44 29.26 5.56 -5.01
N ASN A 45 28.56 5.09 -3.97
CA ASN A 45 27.84 5.90 -2.98
C ASN A 45 26.90 6.95 -3.60
N ARG A 46 26.07 6.51 -4.54
CA ARG A 46 25.12 7.38 -5.24
C ARG A 46 23.82 6.68 -5.58
N PHE A 47 22.77 7.47 -5.79
CA PHE A 47 21.49 6.98 -6.27
C PHE A 47 21.53 6.62 -7.76
N LEU A 48 20.89 5.49 -8.06
CA LEU A 48 20.72 4.95 -9.39
C LEU A 48 19.23 4.72 -9.66
N PHE A 49 18.80 4.91 -10.91
CA PHE A 49 17.41 4.90 -11.31
C PHE A 49 17.20 4.00 -12.52
N SER A 50 16.13 3.22 -12.47
CA SER A 50 15.60 2.49 -13.62
C SER A 50 14.24 3.10 -13.99
N ARG A 51 14.18 3.75 -15.17
CA ARG A 51 12.96 4.37 -15.71
C ARG A 51 12.42 3.56 -16.86
N ALA A 52 11.15 3.16 -16.77
CA ALA A 52 10.44 2.60 -17.91
C ALA A 52 10.10 3.72 -18.89
N THR A 53 10.48 3.56 -20.15
CA THR A 53 10.25 4.47 -21.27
C THR A 53 9.49 3.73 -22.38
N LEU A 54 9.08 4.44 -23.44
CA LEU A 54 8.44 3.80 -24.60
C LEU A 54 9.38 2.82 -25.33
N ASP A 55 10.67 3.15 -25.37
CA ASP A 55 11.69 2.40 -26.12
C ASP A 55 12.39 1.33 -25.26
N GLY A 56 11.95 1.12 -24.02
CA GLY A 56 12.54 0.15 -23.09
C GLY A 56 12.85 0.74 -21.72
N VAL A 57 13.90 0.26 -21.07
CA VAL A 57 14.32 0.72 -19.74
C VAL A 57 15.56 1.59 -19.86
N ARG A 58 15.52 2.80 -19.29
CA ARG A 58 16.68 3.68 -19.17
C ARG A 58 17.26 3.55 -17.77
N TYR A 59 18.54 3.22 -17.70
CA TYR A 59 19.35 3.21 -16.48
C TYR A 59 20.15 4.50 -16.39
N ALA A 60 20.02 5.24 -15.29
CA ALA A 60 20.77 6.47 -15.09
C ALA A 60 21.05 6.75 -13.61
N ASP A 61 22.01 7.63 -13.32
CA ASP A 61 22.23 8.17 -11.98
C ASP A 61 21.55 9.53 -11.77
N ALA A 62 21.69 10.09 -10.56
CA ALA A 62 21.14 11.40 -10.21
C ALA A 62 21.75 12.55 -11.03
N ALA A 63 22.94 12.38 -11.61
CA ALA A 63 23.59 13.36 -12.48
C ALA A 63 23.14 13.24 -13.95
N GLY A 64 22.27 12.26 -14.27
CA GLY A 64 21.76 12.02 -15.61
C GLY A 64 22.69 11.20 -16.50
N ARG A 65 23.79 10.65 -15.96
CA ARG A 65 24.67 9.73 -16.70
C ARG A 65 23.91 8.44 -16.97
N SER A 66 23.83 8.05 -18.24
CA SER A 66 23.19 6.80 -18.65
C SER A 66 24.17 5.63 -18.58
N TYR A 67 23.64 4.44 -18.27
CA TYR A 67 24.40 3.20 -18.20
C TYR A 67 23.75 2.16 -19.10
N ASP A 68 24.55 1.24 -19.63
CA ASP A 68 23.99 -0.01 -20.13
C ASP A 68 23.52 -0.90 -18.96
N ARG A 69 22.84 -2.00 -19.28
CA ARG A 69 22.32 -2.92 -18.26
C ARG A 69 23.43 -3.56 -17.42
N ASP A 70 24.50 -4.00 -18.06
CA ASP A 70 25.57 -4.74 -17.40
C ASP A 70 26.40 -3.82 -16.48
N GLU A 71 26.61 -2.57 -16.87
CA GLU A 71 27.19 -1.50 -16.06
C GLU A 71 26.32 -1.22 -14.84
N PHE A 72 25.02 -1.03 -15.05
CA PHE A 72 24.08 -0.79 -13.97
C PHE A 72 24.05 -1.94 -12.95
N GLU A 73 24.04 -3.19 -13.43
CA GLU A 73 24.04 -4.37 -12.57
C GLU A 73 25.34 -4.48 -11.75
N ARG A 74 26.50 -4.15 -12.34
CA ARG A 74 27.80 -4.08 -11.64
C ARG A 74 27.83 -3.06 -10.52
N LEU A 75 27.15 -1.92 -10.67
CA LEU A 75 27.08 -0.88 -9.65
C LEU A 75 26.18 -1.25 -8.47
N LEU A 76 25.37 -2.31 -8.61
CA LEU A 76 24.41 -2.79 -7.61
C LEU A 76 24.68 -4.26 -7.22
N PRO A 77 25.89 -4.59 -6.74
CA PRO A 77 26.28 -5.98 -6.57
C PRO A 77 25.45 -6.72 -5.50
N LEU A 78 25.01 -6.01 -4.45
CA LEU A 78 24.17 -6.58 -3.41
C LEU A 78 22.71 -6.79 -3.85
N THR A 79 22.26 -6.13 -4.92
CA THR A 79 20.93 -6.34 -5.50
C THR A 79 20.99 -7.46 -6.54
N ASN A 80 22.00 -7.45 -7.40
CA ASN A 80 22.17 -8.38 -8.51
C ASN A 80 23.10 -9.55 -8.17
N TRP A 81 23.19 -9.92 -6.88
CA TRP A 81 24.15 -10.93 -6.40
C TRP A 81 24.01 -12.27 -7.12
N ALA A 82 22.79 -12.68 -7.48
CA ALA A 82 22.54 -13.97 -8.12
C ALA A 82 23.18 -14.03 -9.52
N GLN A 83 22.97 -12.99 -10.32
CA GLN A 83 23.53 -12.88 -11.66
C GLN A 83 25.05 -12.71 -11.60
N LEU A 84 25.56 -11.80 -10.77
CA LEU A 84 27.00 -11.58 -10.64
C LEU A 84 27.75 -12.78 -10.07
N THR A 85 27.12 -13.59 -9.21
CA THR A 85 27.71 -14.83 -8.71
C THR A 85 27.81 -15.86 -9.83
N LYS A 86 26.75 -16.01 -10.62
CA LYS A 86 26.74 -16.91 -11.80
C LYS A 86 27.84 -16.55 -12.79
N ASP A 87 28.07 -15.26 -12.99
CA ASP A 87 29.08 -14.76 -13.94
C ASP A 87 30.49 -14.73 -13.34
N GLY A 88 30.69 -15.09 -12.07
CA GLY A 88 32.00 -15.03 -11.40
C GLY A 88 32.50 -13.60 -11.12
N ARG A 89 31.59 -12.62 -11.11
CA ARG A 89 31.88 -11.17 -11.02
C ARG A 89 31.49 -10.55 -9.68
N MET A 90 31.01 -11.34 -8.72
CA MET A 90 30.64 -10.84 -7.40
C MET A 90 31.88 -10.29 -6.66
N PRO A 91 31.88 -9.01 -6.22
CA PRO A 91 32.98 -8.48 -5.43
C PRO A 91 33.16 -9.25 -4.12
N LYS A 92 34.40 -9.56 -3.74
CA LYS A 92 34.71 -10.25 -2.47
C LYS A 92 34.63 -9.31 -1.25
N VAL A 93 34.84 -8.01 -1.46
CA VAL A 93 34.83 -6.98 -0.42
C VAL A 93 34.19 -5.72 -1.00
N ILE A 94 33.30 -5.08 -0.24
CA ILE A 94 32.69 -3.79 -0.57
C ILE A 94 32.79 -2.92 0.68
N GLN A 95 33.36 -1.71 0.56
CA GLN A 95 33.52 -0.78 1.69
C GLN A 95 34.20 -1.42 2.93
N GLY A 96 35.21 -2.26 2.70
CA GLY A 96 35.91 -2.99 3.77
C GLY A 96 35.12 -4.15 4.39
N THR A 97 33.87 -4.39 3.96
CA THR A 97 33.04 -5.50 4.44
C THR A 97 33.18 -6.71 3.53
N PRO A 98 33.55 -7.89 4.06
CA PRO A 98 33.56 -9.13 3.29
C PRO A 98 32.17 -9.48 2.79
N VAL A 99 32.07 -9.85 1.52
CA VAL A 99 30.82 -10.21 0.87
C VAL A 99 30.80 -11.70 0.62
N THR A 100 29.98 -12.40 1.41
CA THR A 100 29.66 -13.82 1.20
C THR A 100 28.22 -13.97 0.76
N LEU A 101 27.93 -15.02 -0.01
CA LEU A 101 26.57 -15.29 -0.49
C LEU A 101 25.56 -15.44 0.67
N GLU A 102 25.98 -16.10 1.74
CA GLU A 102 25.18 -16.29 2.95
C GLU A 102 24.88 -14.95 3.65
N ALA A 103 25.90 -14.09 3.82
CA ALA A 103 25.73 -12.78 4.45
C ALA A 103 24.80 -11.89 3.63
N VAL A 104 24.92 -11.90 2.30
CA VAL A 104 24.02 -11.12 1.42
C VAL A 104 22.57 -11.62 1.54
N ARG A 105 22.36 -12.93 1.45
CA ARG A 105 21.00 -13.51 1.56
C ARG A 105 20.36 -13.20 2.90
N ARG A 106 21.08 -13.37 4.01
CA ARG A 106 20.56 -13.12 5.36
C ARG A 106 20.26 -11.64 5.62
N ALA A 107 21.00 -10.72 5.02
CA ALA A 107 20.82 -9.29 5.21
C ALA A 107 19.78 -8.67 4.26
N GLN A 108 19.38 -9.39 3.20
CA GLN A 108 18.39 -8.89 2.25
C GLN A 108 16.97 -8.98 2.82
N PHE A 109 16.26 -7.86 2.80
CA PHE A 109 14.83 -7.83 3.07
C PHE A 109 14.14 -6.69 2.32
N SER A 110 12.82 -6.80 2.15
CA SER A 110 11.99 -5.75 1.57
C SER A 110 10.68 -5.64 2.35
N LEU A 111 10.43 -4.47 2.91
CA LEU A 111 9.19 -4.10 3.57
C LEU A 111 8.43 -3.14 2.68
N ARG A 112 7.11 -3.27 2.63
CA ARG A 112 6.24 -2.37 1.88
C ARG A 112 5.04 -2.02 2.73
N LEU A 113 4.82 -0.73 2.89
CA LEU A 113 3.64 -0.15 3.53
C LEU A 113 2.92 0.69 2.49
N THR A 114 1.66 0.36 2.25
CA THR A 114 0.80 1.07 1.31
C THR A 114 -0.35 1.77 2.06
N PRO A 115 -0.94 2.83 1.48
CA PRO A 115 -2.07 3.53 2.12
C PRO A 115 -3.25 2.60 2.46
N ASP A 116 -3.61 1.67 1.58
CA ASP A 116 -4.68 0.69 1.82
C ASP A 116 -4.41 -0.24 3.00
N ALA A 117 -3.14 -0.58 3.27
CA ALA A 117 -2.80 -1.41 4.41
C ALA A 117 -3.14 -0.74 5.76
N LEU A 118 -3.14 0.60 5.81
CA LEU A 118 -3.41 1.37 7.03
C LEU A 118 -4.89 1.40 7.39
N ASP A 119 -5.74 1.63 6.39
CA ASP A 119 -7.14 1.99 6.61
C ASP A 119 -8.11 0.84 6.29
N THR A 120 -7.62 -0.30 5.80
CA THR A 120 -8.44 -1.50 5.58
C THR A 120 -8.86 -2.12 6.93
N PRO A 121 -10.17 -2.21 7.23
CA PRO A 121 -10.65 -2.96 8.39
C PRO A 121 -10.09 -4.39 8.43
N GLN A 122 -9.50 -4.77 9.56
CA GLN A 122 -9.03 -6.13 9.77
C GLN A 122 -10.14 -7.00 10.37
N VAL A 123 -10.28 -8.22 9.84
CA VAL A 123 -11.07 -9.27 10.49
C VAL A 123 -10.35 -9.61 11.79
N ARG A 124 -11.04 -9.50 12.94
CA ARG A 124 -10.48 -9.77 14.28
C ARG A 124 -10.32 -11.27 14.58
N LEU A 125 -9.77 -12.02 13.62
CA LEU A 125 -9.45 -13.45 13.71
C LEU A 125 -8.00 -13.63 13.26
N PHE A 126 -7.15 -13.97 14.21
CA PHE A 126 -5.71 -14.02 14.01
C PHE A 126 -5.22 -15.46 14.18
N PRO A 127 -4.51 -16.05 13.21
CA PRO A 127 -3.80 -17.30 13.46
C PRO A 127 -2.60 -17.01 14.36
N LEU A 128 -2.59 -17.56 15.58
CA LEU A 128 -1.42 -17.49 16.46
C LEU A 128 -0.60 -18.78 16.28
N LEU A 129 0.52 -18.66 15.58
CA LEU A 129 1.37 -19.81 15.28
C LEU A 129 2.21 -20.20 16.51
N GLU A 130 2.70 -21.43 16.50
CA GLU A 130 3.59 -21.95 17.53
C GLU A 130 5.03 -21.54 17.23
N ALA A 131 5.60 -20.65 18.05
CA ALA A 131 6.92 -20.07 17.81
C ALA A 131 8.05 -21.07 18.07
N GLU A 132 7.83 -22.09 18.91
CA GLU A 132 8.79 -23.16 19.20
C GLU A 132 8.16 -24.54 18.97
N SER A 133 7.73 -24.79 17.73
CA SER A 133 7.10 -26.06 17.36
C SER A 133 8.08 -27.24 17.28
N GLY A 134 9.39 -26.95 17.27
CA GLY A 134 10.45 -27.93 16.99
C GLY A 134 10.48 -28.41 15.53
N ARG A 135 9.66 -27.83 14.66
CA ARG A 135 9.60 -28.14 13.23
C ARG A 135 10.44 -27.15 12.42
N ALA A 136 11.00 -27.62 11.30
CA ALA A 136 11.77 -26.78 10.38
C ALA A 136 10.91 -25.75 9.64
N ARG A 137 9.60 -25.98 9.54
CA ARG A 137 8.62 -25.05 8.96
C ARG A 137 7.53 -24.80 9.97
N LEU A 138 7.00 -23.58 9.95
CA LEU A 138 5.84 -23.25 10.76
C LEU A 138 4.59 -23.92 10.20
N GLU A 139 3.71 -24.32 11.10
CA GLU A 139 2.42 -24.92 10.79
C GLU A 139 1.32 -23.92 11.10
N LEU A 140 0.29 -23.88 10.24
CA LEU A 140 -0.89 -23.08 10.53
C LEU A 140 -1.64 -23.72 11.71
N PRO A 141 -2.09 -22.92 12.69
CA PRO A 141 -2.88 -23.44 13.79
C PRO A 141 -4.22 -23.98 13.28
N SER A 142 -4.76 -24.97 13.97
CA SER A 142 -6.11 -25.48 13.73
C SER A 142 -7.21 -24.58 14.30
N ASP A 143 -6.83 -23.54 15.04
CA ASP A 143 -7.72 -22.60 15.70
C ASP A 143 -7.37 -21.15 15.34
N PHE A 144 -8.31 -20.24 15.61
CA PHE A 144 -8.13 -18.80 15.41
C PHE A 144 -8.32 -18.05 16.71
N LEU A 145 -7.42 -17.11 16.99
CA LEU A 145 -7.50 -16.18 18.10
C LEU A 145 -8.45 -15.03 17.74
N ARG A 146 -9.55 -14.90 18.49
CA ARG A 146 -10.46 -13.76 18.45
C ARG A 146 -10.14 -12.80 19.59
N LEU A 147 -9.93 -11.54 19.24
CA LEU A 147 -9.56 -10.47 20.19
C LEU A 147 -10.64 -9.37 20.21
N GLY A 148 -11.22 -9.14 21.38
CA GLY A 148 -12.26 -8.13 21.58
C GLY A 148 -12.25 -7.62 23.03
N ALA A 149 -13.38 -7.75 23.72
CA ALA A 149 -13.47 -7.56 25.17
C ALA A 149 -12.88 -8.74 25.96
N THR A 150 -12.68 -9.89 25.29
CA THR A 150 -12.12 -11.12 25.83
C THR A 150 -11.09 -11.69 24.85
N VAL A 151 -10.37 -12.71 25.30
CA VAL A 151 -9.44 -13.52 24.50
C VAL A 151 -10.04 -14.90 24.33
N GLU A 152 -10.33 -15.26 23.08
CA GLU A 152 -10.99 -16.52 22.75
C GLU A 152 -10.28 -17.22 21.60
N PHE A 153 -10.22 -18.54 21.65
CA PHE A 153 -9.80 -19.37 20.53
C PHE A 153 -11.01 -20.08 19.95
N LEU A 154 -11.14 -20.06 18.63
CA LEU A 154 -12.25 -20.64 17.91
C LEU A 154 -11.79 -21.83 17.06
N ASP A 155 -12.57 -22.91 17.07
CA ASP A 155 -12.46 -23.95 16.05
C ASP A 155 -13.17 -23.47 14.78
N PRO A 156 -12.46 -23.31 13.64
CA PRO A 156 -13.05 -22.83 12.40
C PRO A 156 -14.02 -23.82 11.75
N LYS A 157 -13.95 -25.12 12.08
CA LYS A 157 -14.83 -26.15 11.49
C LYS A 157 -16.20 -26.16 12.15
N THR A 158 -16.24 -26.00 13.47
CA THR A 158 -17.48 -26.08 14.26
C THR A 158 -17.98 -24.69 14.67
N ASN A 159 -17.17 -23.65 14.50
CA ASN A 159 -17.45 -22.29 14.96
C ASN A 159 -17.73 -22.21 16.47
N THR A 160 -17.01 -23.04 17.26
CA THR A 160 -17.15 -23.11 18.73
C THR A 160 -15.92 -22.56 19.43
N VAL A 161 -16.11 -22.02 20.64
CA VAL A 161 -15.01 -21.56 21.49
C VAL A 161 -14.29 -22.75 22.12
N LEU A 162 -12.96 -22.75 22.05
CA LEU A 162 -12.08 -23.68 22.75
C LEU A 162 -11.86 -23.17 24.18
N THR A 163 -12.71 -23.59 25.11
CA THR A 163 -12.78 -23.06 26.49
C THR A 163 -11.45 -23.15 27.23
N ASP A 164 -10.78 -24.31 27.20
CA ASP A 164 -9.58 -24.55 28.01
C ASP A 164 -8.38 -23.73 27.52
N LYS A 165 -8.21 -23.62 26.19
CA LYS A 165 -7.16 -22.78 25.58
C LYS A 165 -7.45 -21.30 25.85
N SER A 166 -8.71 -20.88 25.68
CA SER A 166 -9.15 -19.50 25.93
C SER A 166 -8.91 -19.09 27.39
N ALA A 167 -9.29 -19.94 28.35
CA ALA A 167 -9.09 -19.68 29.78
C ALA A 167 -7.59 -19.56 30.13
N ARG A 168 -6.74 -20.43 29.57
CA ARG A 168 -5.28 -20.37 29.79
C ARG A 168 -4.69 -19.05 29.29
N PHE A 169 -5.07 -18.58 28.11
CA PHE A 169 -4.62 -17.30 27.59
C PHE A 169 -5.20 -16.12 28.36
N ALA A 170 -6.49 -16.15 28.71
CA ALA A 170 -7.11 -15.11 29.53
C ALA A 170 -6.40 -14.93 30.89
N ALA A 171 -5.97 -16.01 31.54
CA ALA A 171 -5.20 -15.96 32.77
C ALA A 171 -3.84 -15.25 32.60
N ALA A 172 -3.16 -15.47 31.47
CA ALA A 172 -1.89 -14.78 31.16
C ALA A 172 -2.12 -13.27 30.95
N PHE A 173 -3.18 -12.89 30.25
CA PHE A 173 -3.58 -11.48 30.08
C PHE A 173 -3.88 -10.80 31.42
N ALA A 174 -4.59 -11.48 32.32
CA ALA A 174 -4.87 -10.96 33.67
C ALA A 174 -3.58 -10.79 34.49
N THR A 175 -2.64 -11.75 34.39
CA THR A 175 -1.38 -11.74 35.15
C THR A 175 -0.51 -10.53 34.82
N VAL A 176 -0.49 -10.11 33.55
CA VAL A 176 0.28 -8.93 33.11
C VAL A 176 -0.49 -7.61 33.23
N GLY A 177 -1.74 -7.66 33.72
CA GLY A 177 -2.60 -6.49 33.89
C GLY A 177 -3.09 -5.88 32.57
N PHE A 178 -3.31 -6.68 31.53
CA PHE A 178 -3.82 -6.20 30.25
C PHE A 178 -5.23 -5.60 30.39
N GLN A 179 -5.47 -4.40 29.85
CA GLN A 179 -6.77 -3.72 29.94
C GLN A 179 -7.61 -3.90 28.68
N PHE A 180 -8.74 -4.59 28.79
CA PHE A 180 -9.68 -4.76 27.68
C PHE A 180 -10.56 -3.51 27.47
N PRO A 181 -11.12 -3.30 26.26
CA PRO A 181 -10.98 -4.14 25.06
C PRO A 181 -9.64 -3.97 24.34
N VAL A 182 -9.26 -4.95 23.53
CA VAL A 182 -8.12 -4.84 22.62
C VAL A 182 -8.38 -3.71 21.62
N HIS A 183 -7.59 -2.64 21.72
CA HIS A 183 -7.68 -1.47 20.87
C HIS A 183 -7.09 -1.74 19.48
N PHE A 184 -5.94 -2.41 19.43
CA PHE A 184 -5.27 -2.77 18.18
C PHE A 184 -4.56 -4.12 18.34
N ALA A 185 -4.48 -4.89 17.25
CA ALA A 185 -3.74 -6.14 17.19
C ALA A 185 -3.12 -6.29 15.79
N ALA A 186 -1.89 -6.78 15.72
CA ALA A 186 -1.23 -7.10 14.47
C ALA A 186 -0.39 -8.36 14.61
N ASN A 187 -0.44 -9.21 13.59
CA ASN A 187 0.44 -10.36 13.41
C ASN A 187 0.72 -10.57 11.92
N ASN A 188 1.67 -11.43 11.61
CA ASN A 188 1.85 -11.94 10.25
C ASN A 188 1.23 -13.34 10.15
N PRO A 189 0.11 -13.53 9.42
CA PRO A 189 -0.65 -14.78 9.46
C PRO A 189 -0.05 -15.91 8.61
N THR A 190 1.01 -15.65 7.84
CA THR A 190 1.62 -16.67 6.97
C THR A 190 2.56 -17.60 7.72
N ASN A 191 2.64 -18.87 7.31
CA ASN A 191 3.60 -19.84 7.80
C ASN A 191 4.87 -19.95 6.92
N ARG A 192 5.01 -19.09 5.91
CA ARG A 192 6.16 -19.07 4.97
C ARG A 192 7.37 -18.27 5.49
N LYS A 193 7.16 -17.59 6.61
CA LYS A 193 8.18 -16.84 7.35
C LYS A 193 9.18 -17.79 8.04
N PRO A 194 10.41 -17.33 8.29
CA PRO A 194 11.48 -18.16 8.87
C PRO A 194 11.28 -18.50 10.35
N TYR A 195 10.55 -17.66 11.08
CA TYR A 195 10.17 -17.87 12.47
C TYR A 195 8.89 -17.09 12.78
N ASP A 196 8.23 -17.41 13.89
CA ASP A 196 7.06 -16.66 14.37
C ASP A 196 7.49 -15.67 15.44
N GLU A 197 7.31 -14.38 15.15
CA GLU A 197 7.48 -13.29 16.12
C GLU A 197 6.23 -13.15 17.00
N GLY A 198 5.10 -13.75 16.62
CA GLY A 198 3.84 -13.67 17.33
C GLY A 198 3.03 -12.42 16.95
N ALA A 199 2.33 -11.86 17.93
CA ALA A 199 1.41 -10.75 17.75
C ALA A 199 1.75 -9.56 18.68
N TYR A 200 1.59 -8.35 18.16
CA TYR A 200 1.65 -7.13 18.94
C TYR A 200 0.24 -6.64 19.21
N LEU A 201 -0.04 -6.35 20.48
CA LEU A 201 -1.35 -5.96 20.98
C LEU A 201 -1.27 -4.60 21.64
N VAL A 202 -2.29 -3.78 21.47
CA VAL A 202 -2.48 -2.53 22.20
C VAL A 202 -3.75 -2.63 23.01
N ASP A 203 -3.63 -2.40 24.30
CA ASP A 203 -4.73 -2.47 25.25
C ASP A 203 -5.51 -1.14 25.29
N ALA A 204 -6.57 -1.08 26.12
CA ALA A 204 -7.38 0.12 26.29
C ALA A 204 -6.61 1.31 26.88
N ALA A 205 -5.55 1.05 27.65
CA ALA A 205 -4.65 2.07 28.21
C ALA A 205 -3.54 2.51 27.24
N GLN A 206 -3.58 2.07 25.97
CA GLN A 206 -2.55 2.33 24.95
C GLN A 206 -1.18 1.73 25.29
N THR A 207 -1.13 0.70 26.14
CA THR A 207 0.10 -0.06 26.43
C THR A 207 0.31 -1.14 25.37
N VAL A 208 1.55 -1.26 24.89
CA VAL A 208 1.94 -2.26 23.88
C VAL A 208 2.40 -3.55 24.54
N PHE A 209 1.83 -4.67 24.10
CA PHE A 209 2.18 -6.02 24.55
C PHE A 209 2.62 -6.88 23.38
N HIS A 210 3.51 -7.82 23.66
CA HIS A 210 4.00 -8.83 22.75
C HIS A 210 3.50 -10.20 23.19
N LEU A 211 2.64 -10.82 22.36
CA LEU A 211 2.04 -12.13 22.58
C LEU A 211 2.68 -13.17 21.67
N ARG A 212 3.17 -14.27 22.25
CA ARG A 212 3.65 -15.45 21.54
C ARG A 212 2.99 -16.70 22.09
N GLN A 213 2.93 -17.74 21.27
CA GLN A 213 2.67 -19.09 21.74
C GLN A 213 3.98 -19.86 21.70
N VAL A 214 4.41 -20.37 22.87
CA VAL A 214 5.64 -21.14 23.02
C VAL A 214 5.30 -22.46 23.70
N ARG A 215 5.51 -23.57 22.98
CA ARG A 215 5.20 -24.94 23.40
C ARG A 215 3.77 -25.07 23.95
N GLY A 216 2.81 -24.46 23.24
CA GLY A 216 1.38 -24.46 23.58
C GLY A 216 0.96 -23.53 24.73
N LYS A 217 1.91 -22.77 25.30
CA LYS A 217 1.67 -21.83 26.41
C LYS A 217 1.73 -20.38 25.90
N PRO A 218 0.89 -19.48 26.46
CA PRO A 218 1.00 -18.06 26.18
C PRO A 218 2.26 -17.48 26.84
N GLU A 219 3.04 -16.73 26.07
CA GLU A 219 4.04 -15.79 26.58
C GLU A 219 3.56 -14.39 26.22
N LEU A 220 3.27 -13.57 27.23
CA LEU A 220 2.77 -12.22 27.06
C LEU A 220 3.60 -11.28 27.90
N HIS A 221 4.18 -10.26 27.27
CA HIS A 221 5.03 -9.28 27.93
C HIS A 221 4.64 -7.87 27.50
N ARG A 222 4.77 -6.89 28.40
CA ARG A 222 4.73 -5.48 27.97
C ARG A 222 6.03 -5.18 27.25
N VAL A 223 5.95 -4.58 26.06
CA VAL A 223 7.16 -4.31 25.25
C VAL A 223 8.12 -3.37 25.98
N VAL A 224 7.58 -2.43 26.79
CA VAL A 224 8.38 -1.54 27.64
C VAL A 224 9.28 -2.29 28.63
N ASP A 225 8.88 -3.49 29.08
CA ASP A 225 9.68 -4.30 30.00
C ASP A 225 10.82 -5.04 29.28
N LEU A 226 10.67 -5.28 27.96
CA LEU A 226 11.68 -5.88 27.09
C LEU A 226 12.66 -4.83 26.52
N ALA A 227 12.24 -3.57 26.47
CA ALA A 227 13.02 -2.48 25.91
C ALA A 227 14.17 -2.04 26.84
N ALA A 228 15.25 -1.56 26.23
CA ALA A 228 16.34 -0.90 26.97
C ALA A 228 15.82 0.28 27.82
N PRO A 229 16.40 0.57 29.00
CA PRO A 229 15.91 1.61 29.90
C PRO A 229 15.68 2.97 29.23
N GLU A 230 16.58 3.39 28.34
CA GLU A 230 16.52 4.64 27.59
C GLU A 230 15.38 4.69 26.55
N GLN A 231 14.84 3.53 26.15
CA GLN A 231 13.73 3.42 25.20
C GLN A 231 12.36 3.35 25.89
N ARG A 232 12.31 3.12 27.20
CA ARG A 232 11.05 2.89 27.91
C ARG A 232 10.09 4.05 27.82
N ALA A 233 10.58 5.28 28.03
CA ALA A 233 9.77 6.48 27.89
C ALA A 233 9.16 6.61 26.49
N ARG A 234 9.94 6.30 25.45
CA ARG A 234 9.47 6.36 24.06
C ARG A 234 8.37 5.35 23.77
N TRP A 235 8.46 4.13 24.33
CA TRP A 235 7.39 3.13 24.25
C TRP A 235 6.12 3.54 24.99
N THR A 236 6.24 4.20 26.14
CA THR A 236 5.09 4.73 26.88
C THR A 236 4.36 5.86 26.14
N ASP A 237 5.11 6.72 25.45
CA ASP A 237 4.55 7.84 24.69
C ASP A 237 4.09 7.44 23.29
N LEU A 238 4.40 6.22 22.84
CA LEU A 238 4.06 5.72 21.52
C LEU A 238 2.54 5.67 21.35
N ARG A 239 2.05 6.22 20.24
CA ARG A 239 0.64 6.16 19.86
C ARG A 239 0.51 5.52 18.49
N ILE A 240 0.24 4.22 18.48
CA ILE A 240 0.19 3.41 17.26
C ILE A 240 -1.11 3.70 16.49
N ARG A 241 -0.98 4.05 15.21
CA ARG A 241 -2.06 4.02 14.22
C ARG A 241 -2.10 2.67 13.52
N HIS A 242 -0.93 2.16 13.13
CA HIS A 242 -0.78 0.89 12.44
C HIS A 242 0.57 0.26 12.77
N LEU A 243 0.66 -1.07 12.74
CA LEU A 243 1.89 -1.81 12.99
C LEU A 243 1.92 -3.03 12.07
N LEU A 244 3.05 -3.20 11.38
CA LEU A 244 3.36 -4.37 10.57
C LEU A 244 4.45 -5.18 11.26
N VAL A 245 4.10 -6.40 11.71
CA VAL A 245 5.06 -7.35 12.29
C VAL A 245 5.98 -7.86 11.19
N GLN A 246 7.28 -7.93 11.48
CA GLN A 246 8.32 -8.35 10.56
C GLN A 246 9.09 -9.55 11.11
N GLU A 247 9.21 -10.58 10.28
CA GLU A 247 9.94 -11.81 10.59
C GLU A 247 11.01 -12.04 9.54
N ILE A 248 11.98 -11.13 9.51
CA ILE A 248 13.12 -11.18 8.58
C ILE A 248 14.23 -12.05 9.16
N ASP A 249 14.94 -12.83 8.32
CA ASP A 249 15.99 -13.76 8.76
C ASP A 249 17.09 -13.13 9.63
N SER A 250 17.39 -11.85 9.41
CA SER A 250 18.37 -11.10 10.19
C SER A 250 17.91 -10.82 11.63
N ARG A 251 16.61 -10.92 11.93
CA ARG A 251 15.97 -10.50 13.19
C ARG A 251 16.27 -9.04 13.57
N GLU A 252 16.60 -8.22 12.57
CA GLU A 252 17.01 -6.83 12.81
C GLU A 252 15.82 -5.93 13.12
N ILE A 253 14.68 -6.16 12.46
CA ILE A 253 13.47 -5.36 12.58
C ILE A 253 12.35 -6.28 13.05
N HIS A 254 11.75 -5.97 14.19
CA HIS A 254 10.60 -6.67 14.74
C HIS A 254 9.29 -6.13 14.16
N SER A 255 9.19 -4.81 13.99
CA SER A 255 8.01 -4.20 13.41
C SER A 255 8.28 -2.85 12.74
N LEU A 256 7.39 -2.49 11.80
CA LEU A 256 7.25 -1.16 11.25
C LEU A 256 5.97 -0.54 11.81
N ILE A 257 6.10 0.61 12.45
CA ILE A 257 5.04 1.29 13.17
C ILE A 257 4.72 2.61 12.46
N VAL A 258 3.45 2.84 12.20
CA VAL A 258 2.94 4.17 11.83
C VAL A 258 2.26 4.75 13.05
N GLU A 259 2.77 5.90 13.49
CA GLU A 259 2.23 6.61 14.64
C GLU A 259 1.03 7.47 14.24
N ARG A 260 0.20 7.86 15.22
CA ARG A 260 -0.97 8.73 15.00
C ARG A 260 -0.62 10.10 14.43
N ASN A 261 0.59 10.60 14.69
CA ASN A 261 1.10 11.84 14.11
C ASN A 261 1.62 11.67 12.66
N GLY A 262 1.56 10.45 12.10
CA GLY A 262 2.03 10.14 10.75
C GLY A 262 3.50 9.74 10.65
N ALA A 263 4.27 9.79 11.74
CA ALA A 263 5.66 9.34 11.74
C ALA A 263 5.76 7.82 11.49
N VAL A 264 6.81 7.41 10.77
CA VAL A 264 7.15 6.00 10.56
C VAL A 264 8.31 5.65 11.48
N THR A 265 8.11 4.69 12.36
CA THR A 265 9.09 4.26 13.36
C THR A 265 9.32 2.76 13.25
N LEU A 266 10.58 2.33 13.32
CA LEU A 266 10.96 0.93 13.33
C LEU A 266 11.25 0.48 14.75
N ASP A 267 10.81 -0.73 15.09
CA ASP A 267 11.24 -1.46 16.28
C ASP A 267 12.41 -2.38 15.91
N VAL A 268 13.61 -2.06 16.39
CA VAL A 268 14.86 -2.69 15.92
C VAL A 268 15.66 -3.34 17.03
N GLY A 269 16.19 -4.52 16.71
CA GLY A 269 17.09 -5.30 17.54
C GLY A 269 16.45 -5.86 18.82
N PRO A 270 17.21 -6.69 19.56
CA PRO A 270 16.68 -7.45 20.69
C PRO A 270 16.25 -6.58 21.89
N ALA A 271 16.67 -5.31 21.92
CA ALA A 271 16.36 -4.38 23.00
C ALA A 271 15.21 -3.42 22.66
N HIS A 272 14.40 -3.78 21.64
CA HIS A 272 13.25 -3.01 21.16
C HIS A 272 13.54 -1.51 21.00
N ARG A 273 14.60 -1.16 20.26
CA ARG A 273 14.97 0.24 20.05
C ARG A 273 14.04 0.87 19.03
N LEU A 274 13.42 1.99 19.37
CA LEU A 274 12.55 2.72 18.46
C LEU A 274 13.37 3.72 17.63
N VAL A 275 13.28 3.60 16.31
CA VAL A 275 13.97 4.46 15.35
C VAL A 275 12.95 5.11 14.43
N THR A 276 12.70 6.40 14.61
CA THR A 276 11.85 7.19 13.71
C THR A 276 12.61 7.53 12.43
N LEU A 277 12.05 7.18 11.28
CA LEU A 277 12.63 7.44 9.97
C LEU A 277 12.52 8.94 9.64
N PRO A 278 13.60 9.57 9.16
CA PRO A 278 13.60 11.00 8.85
C PRO A 278 12.95 11.27 7.47
N LEU A 279 11.65 10.99 7.35
CA LEU A 279 10.87 11.17 6.12
C LEU A 279 10.23 12.55 6.09
N GLN A 280 10.31 13.25 4.96
CA GLN A 280 9.76 14.61 4.81
C GLN A 280 8.44 14.64 4.04
N HIS A 281 8.26 13.75 3.07
CA HIS A 281 7.14 13.76 2.13
C HIS A 281 6.16 12.61 2.35
N TYR A 282 6.27 11.89 3.47
CA TYR A 282 5.36 10.79 3.78
C TYR A 282 4.01 11.29 4.29
N VAL A 283 2.96 11.01 3.51
CA VAL A 283 1.57 11.22 3.88
C VAL A 283 0.87 9.86 3.95
N PRO A 284 0.45 9.37 5.14
CA PRO A 284 -0.08 8.02 5.29
C PRO A 284 -1.21 7.64 4.32
N ALA A 285 -2.11 8.58 4.01
CA ALA A 285 -3.26 8.33 3.14
C ALA A 285 -2.93 8.31 1.63
N ALA A 286 -1.74 8.75 1.23
CA ALA A 286 -1.43 9.01 -0.19
C ALA A 286 -0.06 8.48 -0.65
N ALA A 287 0.82 8.13 0.28
CA ALA A 287 2.19 7.72 -0.01
C ALA A 287 2.44 6.27 0.38
N GLU A 288 3.14 5.56 -0.50
CA GLU A 288 3.69 4.23 -0.23
C GLU A 288 5.11 4.38 0.32
N VAL A 289 5.46 3.56 1.32
CA VAL A 289 6.84 3.44 1.85
C VAL A 289 7.37 2.05 1.55
N THR A 290 8.53 1.98 0.91
CA THR A 290 9.28 0.74 0.72
C THR A 290 10.62 0.83 1.42
N ILE A 291 10.95 -0.15 2.26
CA ILE A 291 12.26 -0.26 2.92
C ILE A 291 12.96 -1.50 2.39
N ARG A 292 14.11 -1.32 1.75
CA ARG A 292 14.94 -2.41 1.26
C ARG A 292 16.26 -2.43 2.02
N GLY A 293 16.49 -3.51 2.75
CA GLY A 293 17.76 -3.73 3.44
C GLY A 293 18.71 -4.60 2.65
N ASN A 294 20.00 -4.35 2.82
CA ASN A 294 21.07 -5.24 2.41
C ASN A 294 22.19 -5.22 3.47
N LEU A 295 23.31 -5.87 3.15
CA LEU A 295 24.45 -6.02 4.05
C LEU A 295 25.01 -4.69 4.59
N LEU A 296 24.90 -3.59 3.82
CA LEU A 296 25.57 -2.33 4.11
C LEU A 296 24.59 -1.22 4.54
N HIS A 297 23.43 -1.13 3.90
CA HIS A 297 22.51 -0.01 4.09
C HIS A 297 21.04 -0.42 4.01
N ARG A 298 20.15 0.47 4.46
CA ARG A 298 18.70 0.41 4.24
C ARG A 298 18.30 1.57 3.33
N LEU A 299 17.71 1.24 2.19
CA LEU A 299 17.13 2.21 1.27
C LEU A 299 15.63 2.33 1.59
N VAL A 300 15.21 3.50 2.05
CA VAL A 300 13.79 3.83 2.24
C VAL A 300 13.34 4.71 1.08
N VAL A 301 12.23 4.34 0.45
CA VAL A 301 11.64 5.10 -0.65
C VAL A 301 10.20 5.41 -0.31
N VAL A 302 9.86 6.68 -0.29
CA VAL A 302 8.50 7.21 -0.20
C VAL A 302 8.07 7.63 -1.59
N ARG A 303 6.90 7.15 -2.03
CA ARG A 303 6.35 7.48 -3.35
C ARG A 303 4.88 7.85 -3.23
N SER A 304 4.55 9.05 -3.70
CA SER A 304 3.18 9.52 -3.95
C SER A 304 2.96 9.73 -5.45
N ASP A 305 1.81 10.31 -5.84
CA ASP A 305 1.53 10.67 -7.23
C ASP A 305 2.37 11.83 -7.76
N ASP A 306 2.89 12.68 -6.87
CA ASP A 306 3.55 13.95 -7.19
C ASP A 306 4.96 14.07 -6.64
N TRP A 307 5.39 13.10 -5.83
CA TRP A 307 6.65 13.14 -5.10
C TRP A 307 7.32 11.77 -5.00
N LEU A 308 8.64 11.79 -5.05
CA LEU A 308 9.52 10.67 -4.77
C LEU A 308 10.62 11.15 -3.82
N GLU A 309 10.66 10.57 -2.62
CA GLU A 309 11.75 10.78 -1.65
C GLU A 309 12.45 9.43 -1.45
N ALA A 310 13.77 9.43 -1.51
CA ALA A 310 14.59 8.26 -1.21
C ALA A 310 15.68 8.65 -0.22
N ILE A 311 15.79 7.91 0.88
CA ILE A 311 16.85 8.08 1.87
C ILE A 311 17.62 6.77 2.04
N VAL A 312 18.90 6.90 2.32
CA VAL A 312 19.78 5.78 2.62
C VAL A 312 20.22 5.91 4.06
N LEU A 313 20.03 4.84 4.80
CA LEU A 313 20.43 4.72 6.19
C LEU A 313 21.54 3.67 6.33
N ASP A 314 22.48 3.90 7.23
CA ASP A 314 23.50 2.90 7.58
C ASP A 314 22.89 1.74 8.43
N ARG A 315 23.72 0.91 9.06
CA ARG A 315 23.26 -0.17 9.96
C ARG A 315 22.74 0.32 11.31
N ASN A 316 23.14 1.51 11.72
CA ASN A 316 22.70 2.14 12.96
C ASN A 316 21.45 3.01 12.76
N TYR A 317 20.97 3.09 11.52
CA TYR A 317 19.87 3.91 11.03
C TYR A 317 20.18 5.42 11.01
N ALA A 318 21.46 5.79 10.93
CA ALA A 318 21.87 7.16 10.66
C ALA A 318 21.70 7.48 9.17
N LEU A 319 21.27 8.71 8.86
CA LEU A 319 21.11 9.19 7.50
C LEU A 319 22.47 9.32 6.81
N VAL A 320 22.63 8.66 5.66
CA VAL A 320 23.83 8.69 4.82
C VAL A 320 23.63 9.63 3.64
N ASP A 321 22.51 9.48 2.93
CA ASP A 321 22.22 10.24 1.71
C ASP A 321 20.71 10.38 1.50
N ARG A 322 20.30 11.40 0.74
CA ARG A 322 18.92 11.69 0.38
C ARG A 322 18.80 12.15 -1.06
N HIS A 323 17.77 11.66 -1.74
CA HIS A 323 17.36 12.10 -3.06
C HIS A 323 15.87 12.41 -3.09
N GLU A 324 15.53 13.42 -3.86
CA GLU A 324 14.20 14.00 -3.93
C GLU A 324 13.88 14.38 -5.37
N GLU A 325 12.71 13.95 -5.86
CA GLU A 325 12.24 14.25 -7.21
C GLU A 325 10.74 14.53 -7.19
N ARG A 326 10.34 15.67 -7.77
CA ARG A 326 8.94 15.97 -8.02
C ARG A 326 8.46 15.21 -9.26
N LEU A 327 7.44 14.39 -9.08
CA LEU A 327 6.80 13.66 -10.17
C LEU A 327 5.69 14.50 -10.80
N THR A 328 5.40 14.25 -12.08
CA THR A 328 4.26 14.88 -12.74
C THR A 328 2.99 14.07 -12.42
N PRO A 329 2.02 14.65 -11.68
CA PRO A 329 0.79 13.94 -11.38
C PRO A 329 0.04 13.60 -12.66
N ARG A 330 -0.69 12.48 -12.65
CA ARG A 330 -1.51 12.01 -13.78
C ARG A 330 -2.38 13.13 -14.38
N ASP A 331 -2.97 13.92 -13.51
CA ASP A 331 -3.90 15.00 -13.87
C ASP A 331 -3.23 16.22 -14.50
N ALA A 332 -1.93 16.42 -14.26
CA ALA A 332 -1.17 17.53 -14.82
C ALA A 332 -0.70 17.27 -16.26
N THR A 333 -0.68 15.99 -16.68
CA THR A 333 -0.35 15.57 -18.04
C THR A 333 -1.34 16.11 -19.08
N SER A 334 -0.94 16.17 -20.35
CA SER A 334 -1.83 16.58 -21.45
C SER A 334 -3.08 15.71 -21.53
N ALA A 335 -2.94 14.39 -21.34
CA ALA A 335 -4.04 13.44 -21.25
C ALA A 335 -4.94 13.73 -20.04
N GLY A 336 -4.37 14.04 -18.87
CA GLY A 336 -5.13 14.39 -17.66
C GLY A 336 -5.95 15.67 -17.82
N ARG A 337 -5.38 16.70 -18.44
CA ARG A 337 -6.12 17.94 -18.77
C ARG A 337 -7.30 17.67 -19.70
N LEU A 338 -7.10 16.82 -20.72
CA LEU A 338 -8.17 16.42 -21.62
C LEU A 338 -9.27 15.62 -20.89
N ALA A 339 -8.88 14.65 -20.06
CA ALA A 339 -9.82 13.86 -19.27
C ALA A 339 -10.68 14.75 -18.34
N ARG A 340 -10.05 15.72 -17.66
CA ARG A 340 -10.73 16.70 -16.79
C ARG A 340 -11.71 17.60 -17.53
N LEU A 341 -11.50 17.82 -18.83
CA LEU A 341 -12.39 18.62 -19.68
C LEU A 341 -13.54 17.77 -20.26
N VAL A 342 -13.28 16.52 -20.61
CA VAL A 342 -14.22 15.67 -21.37
C VAL A 342 -15.15 14.86 -20.47
N PHE A 343 -14.67 14.42 -19.30
CA PHE A 343 -15.42 13.55 -18.41
C PHE A 343 -16.01 14.35 -17.23
N PRO A 344 -17.34 14.55 -17.19
CA PRO A 344 -17.98 15.31 -16.11
C PRO A 344 -18.04 14.53 -14.80
N PHE A 345 -17.92 13.20 -14.85
CA PHE A 345 -17.66 12.36 -13.70
C PHE A 345 -17.01 11.05 -14.14
N SER A 346 -16.49 10.31 -13.18
CA SER A 346 -16.14 8.90 -13.32
C SER A 346 -16.48 8.20 -12.02
N TRP A 347 -16.70 6.90 -12.06
CA TRP A 347 -16.85 6.13 -10.83
C TRP A 347 -16.04 4.84 -10.87
N THR A 348 -15.65 4.35 -9.69
CA THR A 348 -14.90 3.11 -9.51
C THR A 348 -15.54 2.26 -8.42
N LEU A 349 -15.28 0.95 -8.46
CA LEU A 349 -15.65 0.01 -7.39
C LEU A 349 -14.54 -0.16 -6.34
N THR A 350 -13.35 0.33 -6.65
CA THR A 350 -12.15 0.19 -5.84
C THR A 350 -11.58 1.57 -5.57
N ASP A 351 -10.92 1.68 -4.43
CA ASP A 351 -10.22 2.87 -4.00
C ASP A 351 -8.79 2.50 -3.59
N ALA A 352 -7.84 3.40 -3.83
CA ALA A 352 -6.43 3.13 -3.55
C ALA A 352 -6.12 3.08 -2.04
N SER A 353 -7.01 3.62 -1.19
CA SER A 353 -6.89 3.61 0.26
C SER A 353 -7.73 2.53 0.96
N SER A 354 -8.41 1.63 0.23
CA SER A 354 -9.24 0.59 0.85
C SER A 354 -9.20 -0.73 0.07
N GLY A 355 -9.02 -1.84 0.80
CA GLY A 355 -9.17 -3.18 0.26
C GLY A 355 -10.62 -3.63 0.02
N TYR A 356 -11.62 -2.80 0.36
CA TYR A 356 -13.05 -3.12 0.18
C TYR A 356 -13.61 -2.54 -1.11
N LEU A 357 -14.63 -3.23 -1.66
CA LEU A 357 -15.40 -2.72 -2.78
C LEU A 357 -16.40 -1.68 -2.29
N GLY A 358 -16.43 -0.51 -2.93
CA GLY A 358 -17.34 0.59 -2.64
C GLY A 358 -17.69 1.36 -3.90
N PHE A 359 -18.82 2.07 -3.92
CA PHE A 359 -19.15 2.94 -5.04
C PHE A 359 -18.50 4.31 -4.82
N HIS A 360 -17.41 4.59 -5.54
CA HIS A 360 -16.67 5.83 -5.42
C HIS A 360 -16.95 6.72 -6.63
N LEU A 361 -17.67 7.83 -6.40
CA LEU A 361 -17.98 8.81 -7.44
C LEU A 361 -16.94 9.95 -7.40
N HIS A 362 -16.27 10.16 -8.53
CA HIS A 362 -15.35 11.27 -8.74
C HIS A 362 -15.97 12.26 -9.70
N LEU A 363 -16.28 13.46 -9.20
CA LEU A 363 -16.80 14.53 -10.05
C LEU A 363 -15.66 15.17 -10.85
N GLY A 364 -15.96 15.49 -12.10
CA GLY A 364 -15.05 16.16 -13.02
C GLY A 364 -14.85 17.63 -12.67
N SER A 365 -14.03 18.30 -13.48
CA SER A 365 -13.78 19.73 -13.33
C SER A 365 -15.03 20.56 -13.65
N PRO A 366 -15.21 21.76 -13.07
CA PRO A 366 -16.22 22.72 -13.51
C PRO A 366 -16.24 22.96 -15.02
N TRP A 367 -15.08 22.87 -15.69
CA TRP A 367 -14.96 23.00 -17.15
C TRP A 367 -15.62 21.87 -17.93
N ALA A 368 -15.68 20.65 -17.37
CA ALA A 368 -16.43 19.57 -18.00
C ALA A 368 -17.93 19.88 -18.02
N PHE A 369 -18.46 20.49 -16.96
CA PHE A 369 -19.85 20.93 -16.93
C PHE A 369 -20.13 22.07 -17.91
N ALA A 370 -19.16 22.97 -18.13
CA ALA A 370 -19.26 23.98 -19.20
C ALA A 370 -19.32 23.30 -20.60
N LEU A 371 -18.50 22.27 -20.84
CA LEU A 371 -18.57 21.48 -22.06
C LEU A 371 -19.91 20.77 -22.22
N ASN A 372 -20.52 20.27 -21.14
CA ASN A 372 -21.87 19.68 -21.21
C ASN A 372 -22.90 20.66 -21.77
N GLY A 373 -22.82 21.95 -21.41
CA GLY A 373 -23.68 22.99 -21.96
C GLY A 373 -23.51 23.16 -23.47
N VAL A 374 -22.26 23.17 -23.96
CA VAL A 374 -21.96 23.23 -25.40
C VAL A 374 -22.49 21.98 -26.12
N LEU A 375 -22.27 20.80 -25.55
CA LEU A 375 -22.77 19.53 -26.10
C LEU A 375 -24.29 19.48 -26.14
N LEU A 376 -24.96 20.03 -25.14
CA LEU A 376 -26.42 20.13 -25.11
C LEU A 376 -26.94 21.01 -26.25
N VAL A 377 -26.36 22.20 -26.44
CA VAL A 377 -26.75 23.11 -27.54
C VAL A 377 -26.51 22.44 -28.89
N GLY A 378 -25.35 21.79 -29.06
CA GLY A 378 -25.02 21.05 -30.27
C GLY A 378 -25.99 19.90 -30.56
N TRP A 379 -26.36 19.13 -29.53
CA TRP A 379 -27.32 18.03 -29.64
C TRP A 379 -28.72 18.52 -30.02
N LEU A 380 -29.20 19.61 -29.39
CA LEU A 380 -30.47 20.24 -29.73
C LEU A 380 -30.49 20.79 -31.16
N ALA A 381 -29.40 21.44 -31.59
CA ALA A 381 -29.26 21.96 -32.94
C ALA A 381 -29.25 20.83 -33.99
N TRP A 382 -28.51 19.74 -33.74
CA TRP A 382 -28.47 18.56 -34.61
C TRP A 382 -29.86 17.92 -34.77
N ARG A 383 -30.60 17.77 -33.67
CA ARG A 383 -31.96 17.22 -33.70
C ARG A 383 -32.93 18.14 -34.45
N PHE A 384 -32.80 19.45 -34.26
CA PHE A 384 -33.57 20.46 -34.99
C PHE A 384 -33.31 20.39 -36.50
N LEU A 385 -32.04 20.27 -36.90
CA LEU A 385 -31.62 20.16 -38.30
C LEU A 385 -32.10 18.87 -38.97
N ARG A 386 -32.18 17.76 -38.23
CA ARG A 386 -32.67 16.47 -38.75
C ARG A 386 -34.19 16.40 -38.96
N ARG A 387 -34.93 17.46 -38.58
CA ARG A 387 -36.41 17.52 -38.70
C ARG A 387 -37.13 16.29 -38.10
N GLU A 388 -36.51 15.60 -37.15
CA GLU A 388 -37.11 14.51 -36.37
C GLU A 388 -38.10 15.09 -35.35
N ARG A 389 -39.15 15.76 -35.84
CA ARG A 389 -40.29 16.20 -35.04
C ARG A 389 -41.30 15.06 -35.00
N SER A 390 -41.09 14.07 -34.13
CA SER A 390 -42.11 13.05 -33.85
C SER A 390 -42.11 12.67 -32.36
N PRO A 391 -43.22 12.12 -31.83
CA PRO A 391 -43.96 12.73 -30.74
C PRO A 391 -43.53 12.22 -29.38
N GLY A 392 -43.08 13.15 -28.53
CA GLY A 392 -42.89 12.91 -27.12
C GLY A 392 -41.96 13.94 -26.50
N ALA A 393 -42.40 15.19 -26.37
CA ALA A 393 -41.61 16.26 -25.74
C ALA A 393 -40.93 15.81 -24.45
N ARG A 394 -41.62 15.02 -23.61
CA ARG A 394 -41.06 14.45 -22.37
C ARG A 394 -39.86 13.51 -22.57
N ARG A 395 -39.80 12.77 -23.69
CA ARG A 395 -38.67 11.88 -24.02
C ARG A 395 -37.45 12.69 -24.41
N ASP A 396 -37.66 13.76 -25.15
CA ASP A 396 -36.61 14.66 -25.62
C ASP A 396 -36.02 15.46 -24.44
N TRP A 397 -36.86 15.86 -23.49
CA TRP A 397 -36.41 16.48 -22.24
C TRP A 397 -35.60 15.53 -21.35
N LEU A 398 -35.92 14.22 -21.34
CA LEU A 398 -35.13 13.24 -20.59
C LEU A 398 -33.73 13.06 -21.19
N ALA A 399 -33.62 12.96 -22.52
CA ALA A 399 -32.32 12.87 -23.19
C ALA A 399 -31.53 14.18 -23.05
N ALA A 400 -32.18 15.34 -23.23
CA ALA A 400 -31.57 16.66 -23.02
C ALA A 400 -31.07 16.85 -21.59
N GLY A 401 -31.87 16.47 -20.58
CA GLY A 401 -31.46 16.51 -19.17
C GLY A 401 -30.28 15.58 -18.91
N GLY A 402 -30.28 14.38 -19.49
CA GLY A 402 -29.13 13.47 -19.45
C GLY A 402 -27.86 14.10 -20.02
N VAL A 403 -27.93 14.74 -21.19
CA VAL A 403 -26.79 15.44 -21.81
C VAL A 403 -26.31 16.62 -20.96
N ALA A 404 -27.23 17.43 -20.41
CA ALA A 404 -26.89 18.57 -19.58
C ALA A 404 -26.08 18.18 -18.34
N VAL A 405 -26.47 17.09 -17.68
CA VAL A 405 -25.83 16.64 -16.44
C VAL A 405 -24.59 15.79 -16.70
N THR A 406 -24.61 14.97 -17.75
CA THR A 406 -23.62 13.89 -17.96
C THR A 406 -22.78 14.04 -19.22
N GLY A 407 -23.00 15.12 -19.99
CA GLY A 407 -22.14 15.52 -21.09
C GLY A 407 -22.00 14.48 -22.18
N VAL A 408 -20.76 14.13 -22.49
CA VAL A 408 -20.39 13.13 -23.50
C VAL A 408 -21.09 11.79 -23.24
N PHE A 409 -21.24 11.37 -21.98
CA PHE A 409 -21.93 10.11 -21.67
C PHE A 409 -23.41 10.18 -22.06
N GLY A 410 -24.06 11.31 -21.78
CA GLY A 410 -25.47 11.54 -22.12
C GLY A 410 -25.70 11.60 -23.62
N VAL A 411 -24.80 12.26 -24.37
CA VAL A 411 -24.87 12.28 -25.85
C VAL A 411 -24.77 10.88 -26.42
N LEU A 412 -23.75 10.11 -26.01
CA LEU A 412 -23.54 8.74 -26.49
C LEU A 412 -24.71 7.82 -26.09
N ALA A 413 -25.18 7.91 -24.85
CA ALA A 413 -26.34 7.15 -24.39
C ALA A 413 -27.61 7.50 -25.17
N ALA A 414 -27.86 8.79 -25.43
CA ALA A 414 -29.00 9.22 -26.23
C ALA A 414 -28.93 8.67 -27.67
N ILE A 415 -27.75 8.68 -28.30
CA ILE A 415 -27.57 8.11 -29.65
C ILE A 415 -27.78 6.59 -29.66
N LEU A 416 -27.30 5.88 -28.63
CA LEU A 416 -27.43 4.42 -28.52
C LEU A 416 -28.87 3.96 -28.25
N VAL A 417 -29.64 4.74 -27.48
CA VAL A 417 -31.01 4.40 -27.06
C VAL A 417 -32.07 4.92 -28.06
N ASP A 418 -31.71 5.87 -28.93
CA ASP A 418 -32.58 6.39 -29.99
C ASP A 418 -32.57 5.52 -31.26
N ARG A 419 -31.61 4.59 -31.38
CA ARG A 419 -31.62 3.48 -32.36
C ARG A 419 -32.49 2.33 -31.85
#